data_AF-E6QGP8-F1
#
_entry.id   AF-E6QGP8-F1
#
_cell.length_a   1.000
_cell.length_b   1.000
_cell.length_c   1.000
_cell.angle_alpha   90.00
_cell.angle_beta   90.00
_cell.angle_gamma   90.00
#
_symmetry.space_group_name_H-M   'P 1'
#
loop_
_entity.id
_entity.type
_entity.pdbx_description
1 polymer ?
#
loop_
_entity_poly.entity_id
_entity_poly.type
_entity_poly.pdbx_seq_one_letter_code
_entity_poly.pdbx_strand_id
1 'polypeptide(L)' 'MHDNLQENQGFIDDAKARGLDTLAYHDRKSQGFMLIAGHPESIRILGEILDDYETMWGMAEEIMGAKGESEHA' A
#
# COMPACT_ATOMS: atom_id res chain seq x y z
N MET A 1 -9.36 16.11 11.36
CA MET A 1 -8.84 15.46 10.14
C MET A 1 -9.54 16.17 9.01
N HIS A 2 -8.86 17.06 8.27
CA HIS A 2 -9.48 17.71 7.13
C HIS A 2 -9.73 16.64 6.06
N ASP A 3 -10.96 16.54 5.56
CA ASP A 3 -11.33 15.57 4.53
C ASP A 3 -10.60 15.93 3.23
N ASN A 4 -9.41 15.36 3.02
CA ASN A 4 -8.69 15.40 1.74
C ASN A 4 -9.43 14.61 0.64
N LEU A 5 -10.68 14.21 0.87
CA LEU A 5 -11.51 13.43 -0.05
C LEU A 5 -11.65 14.14 -1.40
N GLN A 6 -11.88 15.46 -1.38
CA GLN A 6 -12.03 16.24 -2.61
C GLN A 6 -10.71 16.38 -3.39
N GLU A 7 -9.59 16.58 -2.69
CA GLU A 7 -8.27 16.65 -3.32
C GLU A 7 -7.84 15.29 -3.90
N ASN A 8 -8.09 14.22 -3.17
CA ASN A 8 -7.83 12.85 -3.61
C ASN A 8 -8.69 12.49 -4.84
N GLN A 9 -9.97 12.87 -4.84
CA GLN A 9 -10.84 12.65 -5.98
C GLN A 9 -10.37 13.44 -7.20
N GLY A 10 -9.98 14.71 -7.02
CA GLY A 10 -9.43 15.54 -8.09
C GLY A 10 -8.16 14.92 -8.70
N PHE A 11 -7.26 14.39 -7.86
CA PHE A 11 -6.07 13.67 -8.33
C PHE A 11 -6.42 12.45 -9.19
N ILE A 12 -7.40 11.65 -8.75
CA ILE A 12 -7.86 10.45 -9.47
C ILE A 12 -8.48 10.83 -10.82
N ASP A 13 -9.35 11.85 -10.83
CA ASP A 13 -10.01 12.30 -12.05
C ASP A 13 -8.99 12.85 -13.07
N ASP A 14 -8.00 13.62 -12.61
CA ASP A 14 -6.91 14.14 -13.45
C ASP A 14 -6.04 13.03 -14.03
N ALA A 15 -5.71 12.00 -13.24
CA ALA A 15 -4.96 10.83 -13.69
C ALA A 15 -5.74 10.07 -14.77
N LYS A 16 -7.02 9.81 -14.53
CA LYS A 16 -7.91 9.12 -15.47
C LYS A 16 -8.08 9.90 -16.77
N ALA A 17 -8.20 11.23 -16.70
CA ALA A 17 -8.26 12.08 -17.90
C ALA A 17 -7.00 11.98 -18.78
N ARG A 18 -5.86 11.60 -18.20
CA ARG A 18 -4.59 11.35 -18.90
C ARG A 18 -4.41 9.89 -19.33
N GLY A 19 -5.40 9.02 -19.12
CA GLY A 19 -5.31 7.59 -19.40
C GLY A 19 -4.35 6.84 -18.46
N LEU A 20 -4.14 7.37 -17.25
CA LEU A 20 -3.36 6.74 -16.20
C LEU A 20 -4.31 6.01 -15.24
N ASP A 21 -3.77 4.98 -14.58
CA ASP A 21 -4.41 4.34 -13.44
C ASP A 21 -3.85 4.90 -12.13
N THR A 22 -4.62 4.69 -11.06
CA THR A 22 -4.24 5.12 -9.71
C THR A 22 -4.23 3.95 -8.73
N LEU A 23 -3.24 3.93 -7.84
CA LEU A 23 -3.15 3.01 -6.71
C LEU A 23 -3.20 3.80 -5.40
N ALA A 24 -4.05 3.37 -4.49
CA ALA A 24 -4.04 3.81 -3.10
C ALA A 24 -3.29 2.78 -2.27
N TYR A 25 -2.19 3.18 -1.65
CA TYR A 25 -1.38 2.33 -0.79
C TYR A 25 -1.39 2.85 0.65
N HIS A 26 -1.56 1.94 1.61
CA HIS A 26 -1.48 2.23 3.03
C HIS A 26 -0.16 1.68 3.57
N ASP A 27 0.78 2.58 3.87
CA ASP A 27 2.05 2.19 4.48
C ASP A 27 1.84 1.88 5.96
N ARG A 28 1.89 0.60 6.32
CA ARG A 28 1.73 0.14 7.69
C ARG A 28 2.81 0.65 8.64
N LYS A 29 4.01 1.01 8.15
CA LYS A 29 5.08 1.51 9.03
C LYS A 29 4.83 2.95 9.46
N SER A 30 4.49 3.82 8.51
CA SER A 30 4.20 5.24 8.80
C SER A 30 2.74 5.50 9.16
N GLN A 31 1.84 4.51 8.97
CA GLN A 31 0.38 4.67 9.06
C GLN A 31 -0.17 5.74 8.09
N GLY A 32 0.57 5.98 7.01
CA GLY A 32 0.25 6.97 5.99
C GLY A 32 -0.46 6.36 4.78
N PHE A 33 -1.32 7.16 4.14
CA PHE A 33 -1.91 6.82 2.85
C PHE A 33 -1.19 7.57 1.74
N MET A 34 -0.90 6.87 0.65
CA MET A 34 -0.30 7.43 -0.56
C MET A 34 -1.18 7.12 -1.77
N LEU A 35 -1.43 8.14 -2.59
CA LEU A 35 -2.04 7.99 -3.91
C LEU A 35 -0.95 8.13 -4.97
N ILE A 36 -0.89 7.15 -5.86
CA ILE A 36 0.11 7.06 -6.92
C ILE A 36 -0.64 6.97 -8.25
N ALA A 37 -0.24 7.74 -9.25
CA ALA A 37 -0.75 7.63 -10.61
C ALA A 37 0.36 7.18 -11.56
N GLY A 38 0.03 6.33 -12.52
CA GLY A 38 1.01 5.80 -13.48
C GLY A 38 0.36 5.10 -14.66
N HIS A 39 1.16 4.64 -15.60
CA HIS A 39 0.64 3.83 -16.70
C HIS A 39 -0.01 2.55 -16.14
N PRO A 40 -1.12 2.07 -16.72
CA PRO A 40 -1.86 0.91 -16.21
C PRO A 40 -0.97 -0.31 -15.89
N GLU A 41 -0.07 -0.64 -16.81
CA GLU A 41 0.84 -1.78 -16.63
C GLU A 41 1.83 -1.56 -15.48
N SER A 42 2.29 -0.33 -15.28
CA SER A 42 3.18 0.01 -14.16
C SER A 42 2.46 -0.06 -12.83
N ILE A 43 1.20 0.39 -12.77
CA ILE A 43 0.36 0.31 -11.56
C ILE A 43 0.04 -1.15 -11.23
N ARG A 44 -0.25 -1.98 -12.24
CA ARG A 44 -0.46 -3.42 -12.07
C ARG A 44 0.76 -4.10 -11.45
N ILE A 45 1.95 -3.90 -12.04
CA ILE A 45 3.20 -4.48 -11.54
C ILE A 45 3.52 -3.96 -10.13
N LEU A 46 3.30 -2.67 -9.87
CA LEU A 46 3.53 -2.09 -8.55
C LEU A 46 2.62 -2.72 -7.49
N GLY A 47 1.35 -2.98 -7.82
CA GLY A 47 0.42 -3.68 -6.94
C GLY A 47 0.93 -5.07 -6.55
N GLU A 48 1.38 -5.86 -7.54
CA GLU A 48 1.93 -7.20 -7.30
C GLU A 48 3.17 -7.17 -6.39
N ILE A 49 4.08 -6.22 -6.61
CA ILE A 49 5.28 -6.04 -5.77
C ILE A 49 4.90 -5.70 -4.31
N LEU A 50 3.90 -4.84 -4.12
CA LEU A 50 3.47 -4.43 -2.78
C LEU A 50 2.76 -5.57 -2.04
N ASP A 51 1.93 -6.35 -2.73
CA ASP A 51 1.26 -7.52 -2.16
C ASP A 51 2.28 -8.60 -1.72
N ASP A 52 3.30 -8.87 -2.55
CA ASP A 52 4.40 -9.78 -2.21
C ASP A 52 5.18 -9.28 -1.00
N TYR A 53 5.49 -7.98 -0.96
CA TYR A 53 6.21 -7.36 0.16
C TYR A 53 5.42 -7.45 1.48
N GLU A 54 4.13 -7.14 1.46
CA GLU A 54 3.25 -7.25 2.63
C GLU A 54 3.12 -8.68 3.13
N THR A 55 3.03 -9.65 2.21
CA THR A 55 3.01 -11.08 2.54
C THR A 55 4.31 -11.49 3.24
N MET A 56 5.46 -11.14 2.68
CA MET A 56 6.76 -11.44 3.29
C MET A 56 6.93 -10.77 4.66
N TRP A 57 6.46 -9.54 4.81
CA TRP A 57 6.50 -8.82 6.07
C TRP A 57 5.64 -9.50 7.14
N GLY A 58 4.40 -9.88 6.81
CA GLY A 58 3.52 -10.61 7.72
C GLY A 58 4.13 -11.93 8.18
N MET A 59 4.71 -12.71 7.25
CA MET A 59 5.43 -13.94 7.60
C MET A 59 6.62 -13.69 8.53
N ALA A 60 7.37 -12.61 8.31
CA ALA A 60 8.49 -12.25 9.17
C ALA A 60 8.04 -11.86 10.59
N GLU A 61 6.93 -11.12 10.72
CA GLU A 61 6.31 -10.77 12.01
C GLU A 61 5.87 -12.03 12.76
N GLU A 62 5.22 -12.98 12.09
CA GLU A 62 4.79 -14.25 12.68
C GLU A 62 5.97 -15.08 13.22
N ILE A 63 7.06 -15.19 12.45
CA ILE A 63 8.27 -15.92 12.88
C ILE A 63 8.91 -15.27 14.10
N MET A 64 8.99 -13.93 14.13
CA MET A 64 9.55 -13.20 15.27
C MET A 64 8.64 -13.26 16.50
N GLY A 65 7.32 -13.21 16.32
CA GLY A 65 6.33 -13.36 17.39
C GLY A 65 6.33 -14.75 18.01
N ALA A 66 6.39 -15.80 17.19
CA ALA A 66 6.40 -17.20 17.64
C ALA A 66 7.65 -17.57 18.46
N LYS A 67 8.79 -16.89 18.22
CA LYS A 67 10.02 -17.07 19.02
C LYS A 67 9.89 -16.55 20.45
N GLY A 68 9.05 -15.53 20.69
CA GLY A 68 8.85 -14.97 22.04
C GLY A 68 8.02 -15.86 22.96
N GLU A 69 7.14 -16.70 22.41
CA GLU A 69 6.29 -17.61 23.21
C GLU A 69 7.00 -18.92 23.60
N SER A 70 8.11 -19.26 22.95
CA SER A 70 8.85 -20.49 23.20
C SER A 70 9.90 -20.39 24.33
N GLU A 71 10.19 -19.19 24.85
CA GLU A 71 11.15 -18.98 25.95
C GLU A 71 10.49 -18.97 27.35
N HIS A 72 9.17 -19.13 27.44
CA HIS A 72 8.42 -19.15 28.70
C HIS A 72 7.81 -20.52 29.09
N ALA A 73 8.23 -21.61 28.43
CA ALA A 73 7.79 -22.98 28.72
C ALA A 73 8.86 -23.80 29.46
#